data_AF-A0A7Z0B8V6-F1
#
_entry.id   AF-A0A7Z0B8V6-F1
#
_cell.length_a   1.000
_cell.length_b   1.000
_cell.length_c   1.000
_cell.angle_alpha   90.00
_cell.angle_beta   90.00
_cell.angle_gamma   90.00
#
_symmetry.space_group_name_H-M   'P 1'
#
loop_
_entity.id
_entity.type
_entity.pdbx_description
1 polymer ?
#
loop_
_entity_poly.entity_id
_entity_poly.type
_entity_poly.pdbx_seq_one_letter_code
_entity_poly.pdbx_strand_id
1 'polypeptide(L)'
;MSASRQLMGQREWFLNYRPLGGSPPRGFRHIGAVAQADAATNDLHLLSVFDRSKNVGTCHWILMVDEFTSVIAGVHVCWNVSGEAAQLAMLNAASSKVEFGARYGIKITDDDIPAIVFSHVRCDRGEFHNDSTRKKFAAINSGLEYVQTGRADLKGLCETDHGAMHGATSHKLPGTTRGRPRKRGEPDPALDACLNIYEFTGELLRAVIIHNTVATVEDRLTTEMIRDGVKPTRMSIWKWAKQKGYVSSAPCDYEHMIVNLCPQVEAVVKPNGIFLVHSSAESGGYSIVISRLRYVGAIAERREWFETSRRSGSFRITVFHNPFDLRKVWFVDTEYGLQTLDLVTDDPLLGRLANLRDLVVAETELAAVGRDIDQREGLQLRADAEAYRKVTVKKAQAEKKVALERLGKAASKSARLRGRRENRVSELASTGNAPMLNPASNNILAHEGDDAASTVVSLMSRQKSGRDQCRQAIEEWLDSGDDT
;
A
#
# COMPACT_ATOMS: atom_id res chain seq x y z
N MET A 1 49.50 31.68 -8.56
CA MET A 1 48.79 30.72 -7.68
C MET A 1 49.65 30.49 -6.46
N SER A 2 49.09 30.52 -5.25
CA SER A 2 49.84 30.23 -4.00
C SER A 2 50.49 28.84 -4.07
N ALA A 3 51.71 28.69 -3.55
CA ALA A 3 52.42 27.41 -3.47
C ALA A 3 51.61 26.33 -2.72
N SER A 4 50.80 26.73 -1.72
CA SER A 4 49.88 25.83 -1.02
C SER A 4 48.78 25.23 -1.91
N ARG A 5 48.34 25.96 -2.94
CA ARG A 5 47.30 25.50 -3.89
C ARG A 5 47.84 24.55 -4.96
N GLN A 6 49.15 24.55 -5.21
CA GLN A 6 49.80 23.61 -6.14
C GLN A 6 50.17 22.28 -5.49
N LEU A 7 50.43 22.28 -4.17
CA LEU A 7 50.73 21.07 -3.40
C LEU A 7 49.48 20.26 -3.05
N MET A 8 48.33 20.92 -2.85
CA MET A 8 47.06 20.26 -2.61
C MET A 8 46.38 19.90 -3.94
N GLY A 9 45.92 18.66 -4.09
CA GLY A 9 45.14 18.27 -5.27
C GLY A 9 43.90 19.16 -5.43
N GLN A 10 43.50 19.48 -6.67
CA GLN A 10 42.38 20.42 -6.92
C GLN A 10 41.13 20.08 -6.12
N ARG A 11 40.80 18.79 -6.00
CA ARG A 11 39.66 18.29 -5.21
C ARG A 11 39.78 18.66 -3.72
N GLU A 12 40.92 18.42 -3.09
CA GLU A 12 41.15 18.69 -1.67
C GLU A 12 41.16 20.19 -1.38
N TRP A 13 41.76 20.99 -2.27
CA TRP A 13 41.70 22.44 -2.19
C TRP A 13 40.27 22.97 -2.26
N PHE A 14 39.47 22.50 -3.22
CA PHE A 14 38.07 22.91 -3.36
C PHE A 14 37.20 22.45 -2.20
N LEU A 15 37.47 21.32 -1.56
CA LEU A 15 36.70 20.82 -0.41
C LEU A 15 37.02 21.58 0.88
N ASN A 16 38.30 21.75 1.22
CA ASN A 16 38.71 22.14 2.58
C ASN A 16 39.34 23.53 2.71
N TYR A 17 39.96 24.07 1.65
CA TYR A 17 40.86 25.23 1.75
C TYR A 17 40.48 26.39 0.82
N ARG A 18 39.35 26.29 0.14
CA ARG A 18 38.84 27.38 -0.70
C ARG A 18 38.44 28.59 0.16
N PRO A 19 38.59 29.83 -0.36
CA PRO A 19 37.95 30.98 0.25
C PRO A 19 36.43 30.73 0.28
N LEU A 20 35.82 30.90 1.44
CA LEU A 20 34.36 30.90 1.60
C LEU A 20 33.82 32.19 0.98
N GLY A 21 33.63 32.20 -0.34
CA GLY A 21 32.81 33.21 -1.00
C GLY A 21 31.39 33.12 -0.45
N GLY A 22 30.70 34.26 -0.31
CA GLY A 22 29.28 34.29 0.07
C GLY A 22 28.42 33.39 -0.84
N SER A 23 27.17 33.16 -0.44
CA SER A 23 26.26 32.24 -1.14
C SER A 23 26.37 32.37 -2.66
N PRO A 24 26.50 31.25 -3.41
CA PRO A 24 26.57 31.30 -4.87
C PRO A 24 25.39 32.13 -5.40
N PRO A 25 25.56 32.87 -6.51
CA PRO A 25 24.46 33.62 -7.10
C PRO A 25 23.29 32.67 -7.29
N ARG A 26 22.23 32.87 -6.51
CA ARG A 26 21.00 32.07 -6.59
C ARG A 26 20.53 32.18 -8.04
N GLY A 27 20.32 31.03 -8.70
CA GLY A 27 20.09 30.92 -10.14
C GLY A 27 18.83 31.64 -10.64
N PHE A 28 18.08 31.01 -11.54
CA PHE A 28 16.82 31.57 -12.00
C PHE A 28 15.88 31.86 -10.83
N ARG A 29 15.52 33.14 -10.62
CA ARG A 29 14.60 33.59 -9.56
C ARG A 29 13.15 33.28 -9.90
N HIS A 30 12.85 32.01 -10.17
CA HIS A 30 11.50 31.55 -10.46
C HIS A 30 11.22 30.28 -9.67
N ILE A 31 10.08 30.25 -9.00
CA ILE A 31 9.57 29.08 -8.30
C ILE A 31 9.46 27.93 -9.31
N GLY A 32 9.94 26.75 -8.92
CA GLY A 32 9.81 25.56 -9.76
C GLY A 32 10.81 25.49 -10.92
N ALA A 33 11.73 26.46 -11.06
CA ALA A 33 12.77 26.37 -12.09
C ALA A 33 13.75 25.22 -11.78
N VAL A 34 14.27 25.19 -10.56
CA VAL A 34 15.23 24.18 -10.11
C VAL A 34 14.86 23.75 -8.68
N ALA A 35 14.68 22.45 -8.48
CA ALA A 35 14.76 21.84 -7.16
C ALA A 35 16.17 21.33 -6.91
N GLN A 36 16.62 21.42 -5.65
CA GLN A 36 17.71 20.60 -5.16
C GLN A 36 17.11 19.40 -4.42
N ALA A 37 17.59 18.22 -4.77
CA ALA A 37 17.17 16.96 -4.17
C ALA A 37 18.40 16.17 -3.73
N ASP A 38 18.42 15.83 -2.45
CA ASP A 38 19.46 14.98 -1.89
C ASP A 38 18.83 14.00 -0.90
N ALA A 39 19.45 12.84 -0.76
CA ALA A 39 19.02 11.82 0.19
C ALA A 39 19.89 11.92 1.44
N ALA A 40 19.27 11.85 2.61
CA ALA A 40 19.99 11.78 3.87
C ALA A 40 19.41 10.69 4.76
N THR A 41 20.29 10.05 5.53
CA THR A 41 19.89 9.13 6.60
C THR A 41 19.13 9.92 7.66
N ASN A 42 18.18 9.30 8.34
CA ASN A 42 17.43 9.94 9.42
C ASN A 42 18.21 10.11 10.74
N ASP A 43 19.36 9.46 10.90
CA ASP A 43 20.14 9.39 12.14
C ASP A 43 19.31 8.95 13.37
N LEU A 44 18.36 8.04 13.16
CA LEU A 44 17.43 7.56 14.16
C LEU A 44 17.08 6.09 13.93
N HIS A 45 17.32 5.25 14.94
CA HIS A 45 16.85 3.86 14.90
C HIS A 45 15.32 3.80 15.03
N LEU A 46 14.71 3.02 14.17
CA LEU A 46 13.27 2.83 14.09
C LEU A 46 12.89 1.38 14.44
N LEU A 47 11.65 1.22 14.88
CA LEU A 47 11.02 -0.06 15.15
C LEU A 47 10.08 -0.47 14.01
N SER A 48 9.80 -1.76 13.88
CA SER A 48 8.80 -2.24 12.93
C SER A 48 7.41 -1.70 13.26
N VAL A 49 6.66 -1.36 12.21
CA VAL A 49 5.26 -0.89 12.31
C VAL A 49 4.35 -1.98 12.90
N PHE A 50 4.64 -3.25 12.59
CA PHE A 50 3.83 -4.39 13.02
C PHE A 50 4.35 -5.07 14.30
N ASP A 51 5.60 -4.80 14.70
CA ASP A 51 6.19 -5.39 15.89
C ASP A 51 7.20 -4.43 16.54
N ARG A 52 6.78 -3.76 17.62
CA ARG A 52 7.64 -2.82 18.36
C ARG A 52 8.81 -3.48 19.08
N SER A 53 8.87 -4.81 19.19
CA SER A 53 10.05 -5.49 19.73
C SER A 53 11.21 -5.55 18.73
N LYS A 54 10.94 -5.34 17.43
CA LYS A 54 11.92 -5.44 16.35
C LYS A 54 12.46 -4.07 15.98
N ASN A 55 13.75 -3.84 16.26
CA ASN A 55 14.50 -2.73 15.71
C ASN A 55 14.84 -3.02 14.24
N VAL A 56 14.46 -2.11 13.33
CA VAL A 56 14.62 -2.24 11.87
C VAL A 56 15.71 -1.33 11.31
N GLY A 57 16.47 -0.67 12.18
CA GLY A 57 17.58 0.20 11.80
C GLY A 57 17.13 1.62 11.43
N THR A 58 17.93 2.28 10.61
CA THR A 58 17.71 3.65 10.13
C THR A 58 16.97 3.65 8.80
N CYS A 59 16.30 4.76 8.48
CA CYS A 59 15.75 5.00 7.16
C CYS A 59 16.44 6.20 6.50
N HIS A 60 16.03 6.51 5.28
CA HIS A 60 16.44 7.69 4.54
C HIS A 60 15.23 8.59 4.26
N TRP A 61 15.47 9.88 4.12
CA TRP A 61 14.52 10.82 3.54
C TRP A 61 15.11 11.45 2.27
N ILE A 62 14.22 11.89 1.39
CA ILE A 62 14.54 12.72 0.23
C ILE A 62 13.65 13.96 0.33
N LEU A 63 14.27 15.13 0.29
CA LEU A 63 13.58 16.42 0.32
C LEU A 63 13.72 17.09 -1.06
N MET A 64 12.62 17.63 -1.57
CA MET A 64 12.60 18.43 -2.79
C MET A 64 12.54 19.91 -2.40
N VAL A 65 13.67 20.60 -2.50
CA VAL A 65 13.83 21.98 -2.04
C VAL A 65 13.89 22.93 -3.23
N ASP A 66 12.99 23.91 -3.30
CA ASP A 66 13.03 24.95 -4.33
C ASP A 66 14.27 25.83 -4.17
N GLU A 67 15.13 25.95 -5.20
CA GLU A 67 16.41 26.65 -5.08
C GLU A 67 16.25 28.15 -4.83
N PHE A 68 15.17 28.76 -5.35
CA PHE A 68 14.93 30.19 -5.22
C PHE A 68 14.50 30.56 -3.81
N THR A 69 13.46 29.90 -3.30
CA THR A 69 12.80 30.24 -2.04
C THR A 69 13.29 29.40 -0.86
N SER A 70 13.94 28.27 -1.13
CA SER A 70 14.26 27.19 -0.19
C SER A 70 13.07 26.62 0.57
N VAL A 71 11.86 26.78 0.03
CA VAL A 71 10.71 26.00 0.48
C VAL A 71 10.95 24.53 0.17
N ILE A 72 10.71 23.68 1.17
CA ILE A 72 10.60 22.24 0.98
C ILE A 72 9.20 21.97 0.44
N ALA A 73 9.10 21.49 -0.80
CA ALA A 73 7.82 21.21 -1.47
C ALA A 73 7.47 19.72 -1.50
N GLY A 74 8.48 18.84 -1.46
CA GLY A 74 8.30 17.39 -1.46
C GLY A 74 9.08 16.70 -0.35
N VAL A 75 8.48 15.67 0.21
CA VAL A 75 9.05 14.85 1.29
C VAL A 75 8.77 13.39 0.97
N HIS A 76 9.83 12.58 0.96
CA HIS A 76 9.71 11.14 0.81
C HIS A 76 10.58 10.44 1.85
N VAL A 77 10.05 9.42 2.52
CA VAL A 77 10.78 8.61 3.52
C VAL A 77 10.79 7.18 3.05
N CYS A 78 11.97 6.57 3.00
CA CYS A 78 12.18 5.24 2.43
C CYS A 78 13.28 4.48 3.18
N TRP A 79 13.24 3.15 3.13
CA TRP A 79 14.27 2.32 3.77
C TRP A 79 15.58 2.27 2.96
N ASN A 80 15.47 2.34 1.64
CA ASN A 80 16.60 2.33 0.71
C ASN A 80 16.41 3.47 -0.28
N VAL A 81 17.47 4.24 -0.53
CA VAL A 81 17.45 5.29 -1.55
C VAL A 81 17.52 4.62 -2.93
N SER A 82 16.61 5.01 -3.82
CA SER A 82 16.55 4.47 -5.17
C SER A 82 16.01 5.52 -6.16
N GLY A 83 16.15 5.24 -7.45
CA GLY A 83 15.53 6.06 -8.49
C GLY A 83 14.00 6.15 -8.36
N GLU A 84 13.34 5.10 -7.85
CA GLU A 84 11.90 5.11 -7.56
C GLU A 84 11.57 6.03 -6.38
N ALA A 85 12.39 6.01 -5.33
CA ALA A 85 12.23 6.93 -4.20
C ALA A 85 12.32 8.40 -4.66
N ALA A 86 13.24 8.70 -5.58
CA ALA A 86 13.34 10.01 -6.21
C ALA A 86 12.09 10.40 -7.02
N GLN A 87 11.57 9.46 -7.82
CA GLN A 87 10.34 9.67 -8.60
C GLN A 87 9.14 9.94 -7.69
N LEU A 88 9.02 9.20 -6.59
CA LEU A 88 7.96 9.39 -5.60
C LEU A 88 8.13 10.69 -4.80
N ALA A 89 9.36 11.15 -4.57
CA ALA A 89 9.62 12.46 -3.97
C ALA A 89 9.17 13.60 -4.89
N MET A 90 9.42 13.49 -6.20
CA MET A 90 8.92 14.43 -7.21
C MET A 90 7.39 14.39 -7.31
N LEU A 91 6.78 13.20 -7.35
CA LEU A 91 5.33 13.04 -7.35
C LEU A 91 4.73 13.69 -6.10
N ASN A 92 5.33 13.46 -4.93
CA ASN A 92 4.91 14.11 -3.69
C ASN A 92 5.03 15.63 -3.82
N ALA A 93 6.16 16.16 -4.31
CA ALA A 93 6.37 17.59 -4.50
C ALA A 93 5.28 18.23 -5.36
N ALA A 94 4.91 17.57 -6.46
CA ALA A 94 3.90 18.04 -7.40
C ALA A 94 2.45 17.84 -6.93
N SER A 95 2.22 17.05 -5.88
CA SER A 95 0.87 16.74 -5.37
C SER A 95 0.47 17.65 -4.22
N SER A 96 -0.85 17.87 -4.06
CA SER A 96 -1.38 18.46 -2.84
C SER A 96 -1.07 17.58 -1.62
N LYS A 97 -0.66 18.22 -0.51
CA LYS A 97 -0.31 17.51 0.73
C LYS A 97 -1.49 17.28 1.65
N VAL A 98 -2.73 17.61 1.24
CA VAL A 98 -3.92 17.46 2.10
C VAL A 98 -4.15 16.00 2.51
N GLU A 99 -4.27 15.09 1.54
CA GLU A 99 -4.45 13.66 1.85
C GLU A 99 -3.19 13.06 2.52
N PHE A 100 -2.01 13.53 2.12
CA PHE A 100 -0.74 13.07 2.67
C PHE A 100 -0.59 13.43 4.16
N GLY A 101 -0.90 14.68 4.53
CA GLY A 101 -0.91 15.13 5.92
C GLY A 101 -2.00 14.45 6.74
N ALA A 102 -3.21 14.33 6.17
CA ALA A 102 -4.34 13.68 6.83
C ALA A 102 -4.01 12.24 7.24
N ARG A 103 -3.23 11.52 6.42
CA ARG A 103 -2.73 10.19 6.75
C ARG A 103 -1.97 10.15 8.07
N TYR A 104 -1.20 11.20 8.40
CA TYR A 104 -0.43 11.33 9.64
C TYR A 104 -1.17 12.10 10.74
N GLY A 105 -2.45 12.43 10.55
CA GLY A 105 -3.22 13.25 11.49
C GLY A 105 -2.81 14.73 11.51
N ILE A 106 -2.21 15.22 10.41
CA ILE A 106 -1.73 16.61 10.29
C ILE A 106 -2.57 17.32 9.23
N LYS A 107 -3.17 18.45 9.57
CA LYS A 107 -3.83 19.31 8.58
C LYS A 107 -2.75 20.11 7.84
N ILE A 108 -2.52 19.79 6.57
CA ILE A 108 -1.56 20.48 5.71
C ILE A 108 -2.33 21.17 4.59
N THR A 109 -1.99 22.42 4.33
CA THR A 109 -2.50 23.20 3.20
C THR A 109 -1.35 23.59 2.26
N ASP A 110 -1.68 24.08 1.08
CA ASP A 110 -0.69 24.62 0.13
C ASP A 110 0.08 25.82 0.71
N ASP A 111 -0.46 26.44 1.75
CA ASP A 111 0.15 27.53 2.51
C ASP A 111 1.16 27.05 3.57
N ASP A 112 1.26 25.74 3.79
CA ASP A 112 2.24 25.12 4.68
C ASP A 112 3.34 24.40 3.88
N ILE A 113 2.91 23.59 2.89
CA ILE A 113 3.77 22.85 1.98
C ILE A 113 3.12 22.89 0.57
N PRO A 114 3.63 23.72 -0.35
CA PRO A 114 3.01 23.91 -1.65
C PRO A 114 3.25 22.73 -2.59
N ALA A 115 2.33 22.54 -3.53
CA ALA A 115 2.55 21.70 -4.69
C ALA A 115 3.40 22.46 -5.74
N ILE A 116 4.54 21.88 -6.15
CA ILE A 116 5.44 22.47 -7.13
C ILE A 116 5.92 21.38 -8.10
N VAL A 117 5.80 21.68 -9.39
CA VAL A 117 6.44 20.91 -10.46
C VAL A 117 7.74 21.61 -10.84
N PHE A 118 8.85 20.87 -10.74
CA PHE A 118 10.18 21.39 -11.03
C PHE A 118 10.60 21.11 -12.48
N SER A 119 11.02 22.15 -13.20
CA SER A 119 11.57 22.02 -14.56
C SER A 119 12.92 21.31 -14.55
N HIS A 120 13.72 21.50 -13.51
CA HIS A 120 15.00 20.81 -13.32
C HIS A 120 15.13 20.33 -11.87
N VAL A 121 15.72 19.16 -11.70
CA VAL A 121 16.09 18.61 -10.39
C VAL A 121 17.58 18.39 -10.37
N ARG A 122 18.25 19.13 -9.49
CA ARG A 122 19.67 19.03 -9.23
C ARG A 122 19.93 18.05 -8.10
N CYS A 123 20.67 16.99 -8.39
CA CYS A 123 20.98 15.94 -7.43
C CYS A 123 22.43 15.47 -7.57
N ASP A 124 22.86 14.63 -6.65
CA ASP A 124 24.13 13.96 -6.76
C ASP A 124 24.15 12.84 -7.80
N ARG A 125 25.37 12.54 -8.28
CA ARG A 125 25.65 11.39 -9.17
C ARG A 125 25.48 10.01 -8.49
N GLY A 126 25.00 9.95 -7.25
CA GLY A 126 24.77 8.73 -6.49
C GLY A 126 23.54 7.95 -6.97
N GLU A 127 22.65 7.55 -6.06
CA GLU A 127 21.49 6.68 -6.35
C GLU A 127 20.49 7.25 -7.36
N PHE A 128 20.59 8.54 -7.69
CA PHE A 128 19.82 9.23 -8.71
C PHE A 128 20.36 9.03 -10.14
N HIS A 129 21.61 8.54 -10.29
CA HIS A 129 22.27 8.35 -11.57
C HIS A 129 21.86 7.04 -12.26
N ASN A 130 20.59 6.97 -12.67
CA ASN A 130 20.06 5.86 -13.45
C ASN A 130 19.31 6.40 -14.69
N ASP A 131 19.61 5.83 -15.85
CA ASP A 131 18.97 6.16 -17.13
C ASP A 131 17.44 6.03 -17.08
N SER A 132 16.92 5.06 -16.33
CA SER A 132 15.48 4.88 -16.14
C SER A 132 14.84 6.11 -15.47
N THR A 133 15.44 6.58 -14.37
CA THR A 133 14.99 7.78 -13.66
C THR A 133 15.05 9.00 -14.58
N ARG A 134 16.16 9.18 -15.31
CA ARG A 134 16.30 10.31 -16.25
C ARG A 134 15.21 10.31 -17.32
N LYS A 135 14.87 9.15 -17.89
CA LYS A 135 13.79 9.03 -18.88
C LYS A 135 12.42 9.38 -18.29
N LYS A 136 12.12 8.90 -17.08
CA LYS A 136 10.84 9.18 -16.39
C LYS A 136 10.67 10.66 -16.04
N PHE A 137 11.73 11.32 -15.57
CA PHE A 137 11.72 12.76 -15.35
C PHE A 137 11.55 13.53 -16.67
N ALA A 138 12.27 13.13 -17.73
CA ALA A 138 12.14 13.76 -19.05
C ALA A 138 10.72 13.62 -19.62
N ALA A 139 10.03 12.50 -19.36
CA ALA A 139 8.66 12.27 -19.80
C ALA A 139 7.64 13.24 -19.17
N ILE A 140 7.95 13.81 -18.01
CA ILE A 140 7.14 14.86 -17.35
C ILE A 140 7.71 16.27 -17.60
N ASN A 141 8.55 16.44 -18.63
CA ASN A 141 9.25 17.69 -18.96
C ASN A 141 10.15 18.22 -17.81
N SER A 142 10.70 17.32 -17.00
CA SER A 142 11.66 17.66 -15.94
C SER A 142 13.07 17.15 -16.30
N GLY A 143 14.06 18.04 -16.23
CA GLY A 143 15.46 17.72 -16.45
C GLY A 143 16.13 17.22 -15.16
N LEU A 144 17.04 16.26 -15.28
CA LEU A 144 17.88 15.79 -14.17
C LEU A 144 19.31 16.33 -14.36
N GLU A 145 19.75 17.17 -13.43
CA GLU A 145 21.08 17.80 -13.42
C GLU A 145 21.95 17.19 -12.33
N TYR A 146 23.12 16.68 -12.70
CA TYR A 146 24.05 16.13 -11.74
C TYR A 146 25.13 17.12 -11.35
N VAL A 147 25.30 17.35 -10.05
CA VAL A 147 26.38 18.21 -9.54
C VAL A 147 27.75 17.60 -9.89
N GLN A 148 28.70 18.45 -10.29
CA GLN A 148 30.07 18.00 -10.56
C GLN A 148 30.72 17.45 -9.29
N THR A 149 31.30 16.25 -9.39
CA THR A 149 32.02 15.59 -8.29
C THR A 149 33.13 16.50 -7.74
N GLY A 150 33.12 16.77 -6.42
CA GLY A 150 34.11 17.64 -5.76
C GLY A 150 33.71 19.12 -5.63
N ARG A 151 32.49 19.51 -6.04
CA ARG A 151 31.92 20.86 -5.86
C ARG A 151 30.81 20.88 -4.81
N ALA A 152 31.19 20.69 -3.54
CA ALA A 152 30.25 20.74 -2.40
C ALA A 152 29.58 22.13 -2.23
N ASP A 153 30.19 23.20 -2.78
CA ASP A 153 29.60 24.55 -2.83
C ASP A 153 28.25 24.62 -3.54
N LEU A 154 28.00 23.73 -4.50
CA LEU A 154 26.75 23.69 -5.25
C LEU A 154 25.59 22.99 -4.50
N LYS A 155 25.86 22.44 -3.30
CA LYS A 155 24.90 21.74 -2.44
C LYS A 155 24.54 22.47 -1.15
N GLY A 156 25.04 23.69 -0.96
CA GLY A 156 24.96 24.37 0.34
C GLY A 156 23.54 24.53 0.90
N LEU A 157 22.50 24.54 0.04
CA LEU A 157 21.10 24.57 0.50
C LEU A 157 20.67 23.24 1.10
N CYS A 158 20.81 22.12 0.37
CA CYS A 158 20.45 20.79 0.89
C CYS A 158 21.20 20.43 2.18
N GLU A 159 22.51 20.71 2.27
CA GLU A 159 23.28 20.42 3.49
C GLU A 159 22.77 21.23 4.69
N THR A 160 22.45 22.50 4.48
CA THR A 160 21.88 23.36 5.52
C THR A 160 20.49 22.91 5.93
N ASP A 161 19.64 22.57 4.96
CA ASP A 161 18.26 22.16 5.21
C ASP A 161 18.22 20.77 5.86
N HIS A 162 19.06 19.82 5.48
CA HIS A 162 19.24 18.55 6.18
C HIS A 162 19.70 18.75 7.61
N GLY A 163 20.74 19.57 7.85
CA GLY A 163 21.20 19.88 9.20
C GLY A 163 20.10 20.51 10.06
N ALA A 164 19.32 21.42 9.48
CA ALA A 164 18.14 22.01 10.13
C ALA A 164 17.08 20.96 10.43
N MET A 165 16.81 20.03 9.49
CA MET A 165 15.83 18.95 9.68
C MET A 165 16.26 17.99 10.77
N HIS A 166 17.52 17.54 10.77
CA HIS A 166 18.09 16.70 11.83
C HIS A 166 17.97 17.35 13.21
N GLY A 167 18.35 18.63 13.32
CA GLY A 167 18.24 19.39 14.57
C GLY A 167 16.80 19.61 15.03
N ALA A 168 15.87 19.79 14.09
CA ALA A 168 14.45 19.98 14.39
C ALA A 168 13.74 18.67 14.74
N THR A 169 14.20 17.52 14.23
CA THR A 169 13.56 16.20 14.32
C THR A 169 14.43 15.19 15.07
N SER A 170 15.20 14.38 14.36
CA SER A 170 15.84 13.17 14.84
C SER A 170 16.74 13.39 16.04
N HIS A 171 17.50 14.50 16.11
CA HIS A 171 18.39 14.77 17.23
C HIS A 171 17.68 15.00 18.58
N LYS A 172 16.36 15.23 18.55
CA LYS A 172 15.50 15.38 19.74
C LYS A 172 14.75 14.09 20.10
N LEU A 173 14.81 13.07 19.26
CA LEU A 173 14.07 11.83 19.41
C LEU A 173 14.96 10.75 20.06
N PRO A 174 14.38 9.88 20.90
CA PRO A 174 15.11 8.76 21.51
C PRO A 174 15.53 7.73 20.46
N GLY A 175 16.73 7.17 20.63
CA GLY A 175 17.36 6.26 19.68
C GLY A 175 18.14 6.92 18.55
N THR A 176 18.45 8.21 18.67
CA THR A 176 19.23 8.97 17.68
C THR A 176 20.72 8.65 17.74
N THR A 177 21.36 8.54 16.58
CA THR A 177 22.82 8.41 16.44
C THR A 177 23.52 9.77 16.38
N ARG A 178 22.76 10.86 16.19
CA ARG A 178 23.27 12.22 15.94
C ARG A 178 24.33 12.30 14.83
N GLY A 179 24.26 11.40 13.86
CA GLY A 179 25.22 11.29 12.75
C GLY A 179 26.64 10.92 13.18
N ARG A 180 26.83 10.34 14.38
CA ARG A 180 28.15 10.00 14.91
C ARG A 180 28.37 8.50 14.99
N PRO A 181 29.57 8.00 14.64
CA PRO A 181 29.91 6.60 14.88
C PRO A 181 30.00 6.36 16.39
N ARG A 182 29.44 5.23 16.84
CA ARG A 182 29.47 4.79 18.23
C ARG A 182 30.92 4.64 18.72
N LYS A 183 31.25 5.20 19.87
CA LYS A 183 32.54 4.95 20.53
C LYS A 183 32.48 3.71 21.43
N ARG A 184 33.63 3.07 21.64
CA ARG A 184 33.72 1.89 22.51
C ARG A 184 33.32 2.28 23.94
N GLY A 185 32.30 1.60 24.49
CA GLY A 185 31.79 1.83 25.84
C GLY A 185 30.51 2.69 25.92
N GLU A 186 30.09 3.31 24.81
CA GLU A 186 28.79 4.01 24.76
C GLU A 186 27.64 3.01 24.62
N PRO A 187 26.48 3.25 25.28
CA PRO A 187 25.30 2.42 25.08
C PRO A 187 24.82 2.51 23.63
N ASP A 188 24.29 1.41 23.11
CA ASP A 188 23.80 1.38 21.73
C ASP A 188 22.51 2.21 21.61
N PRO A 189 22.47 3.27 20.79
CA PRO A 189 21.25 4.07 20.59
C PRO A 189 20.05 3.22 20.13
N ALA A 190 20.29 2.08 19.47
CA ALA A 190 19.25 1.15 19.09
C ALA A 190 18.38 0.66 20.27
N LEU A 191 18.90 0.67 21.50
CA LEU A 191 18.17 0.27 22.70
C LEU A 191 17.12 1.29 23.14
N ASP A 192 17.32 2.57 22.79
CA ASP A 192 16.38 3.66 23.10
C ASP A 192 15.38 3.91 21.96
N ALA A 193 15.45 3.15 20.87
CA ALA A 193 14.55 3.28 19.74
C ALA A 193 13.10 3.00 20.15
N CYS A 194 12.17 3.90 19.85
CA CYS A 194 10.75 3.70 20.16
C CYS A 194 9.76 4.13 19.06
N LEU A 195 10.22 4.83 18.01
CA LEU A 195 9.37 5.27 16.90
C LEU A 195 9.43 4.28 15.73
N ASN A 196 8.34 4.13 15.00
CA ASN A 196 8.34 3.49 13.68
C ASN A 196 8.41 4.53 12.53
N ILE A 197 8.55 4.06 11.29
CA ILE A 197 8.67 4.93 10.11
C ILE A 197 7.46 5.85 9.89
N TYR A 198 6.25 5.39 10.23
CA TYR A 198 5.04 6.21 10.10
C TYR A 198 5.06 7.37 11.11
N GLU A 199 5.38 7.09 12.37
CA GLU A 199 5.46 8.11 13.43
C GLU A 199 6.57 9.12 13.13
N PHE A 200 7.73 8.63 12.72
CA PHE A 200 8.85 9.45 12.30
C PHE A 200 8.51 10.36 11.11
N THR A 201 7.79 9.84 10.10
CA THR A 201 7.35 10.67 8.97
C THR A 201 6.42 11.79 9.43
N GLY A 202 5.54 11.52 10.40
CA GLY A 202 4.71 12.56 11.04
C GLY A 202 5.56 13.66 11.71
N GLU A 203 6.59 13.30 12.47
CA GLU A 203 7.50 14.28 13.08
C GLU A 203 8.28 15.09 12.04
N LEU A 204 8.73 14.44 10.96
CA LEU A 204 9.40 15.10 9.85
C LEU A 204 8.49 16.15 9.19
N LEU A 205 7.22 15.81 8.95
CA LEU A 205 6.27 16.76 8.36
C LEU A 205 6.03 17.99 9.24
N ARG A 206 5.94 17.83 10.57
CA ARG A 206 5.82 18.97 11.47
C ARG A 206 7.04 19.88 11.41
N ALA A 207 8.24 19.31 11.36
CA ALA A 207 9.46 20.10 11.21
C ALA A 207 9.54 20.81 9.85
N VAL A 208 9.09 20.19 8.77
CA VAL A 208 9.00 20.81 7.45
C VAL A 208 8.04 22.01 7.46
N ILE A 209 6.87 21.87 8.12
CA ILE A 209 5.93 22.99 8.27
C ILE A 209 6.59 24.15 9.01
N ILE A 210 7.27 23.88 10.14
CA ILE A 210 7.99 24.91 10.91
C ILE A 210 9.08 25.57 10.06
N HIS A 211 9.84 24.77 9.31
CA HIS A 211 10.90 25.26 8.43
C HIS A 211 10.36 26.20 7.34
N ASN A 212 9.26 25.82 6.70
CA ASN A 212 8.64 26.61 5.64
C ASN A 212 7.99 27.89 6.18
N THR A 213 7.24 27.79 7.28
CA THR A 213 6.30 28.83 7.71
C THR A 213 6.79 29.73 8.84
N VAL A 214 7.67 29.22 9.72
CA VAL A 214 8.09 29.90 10.96
C VAL A 214 9.56 30.28 10.95
N ALA A 215 10.45 29.41 10.48
CA ALA A 215 11.89 29.63 10.55
C ALA A 215 12.33 30.88 9.76
N THR A 216 12.97 31.81 10.47
CA THR A 216 13.40 33.10 9.92
C THR A 216 14.56 32.96 8.94
N VAL A 217 14.49 33.69 7.82
CA VAL A 217 15.48 33.73 6.74
C VAL A 217 15.70 35.17 6.23
N GLU A 218 16.11 36.06 7.13
CA GLU A 218 16.33 37.49 6.84
C GLU A 218 17.34 37.72 5.71
N ASP A 219 18.39 36.91 5.66
CA ASP A 219 19.44 36.91 4.64
C ASP A 219 18.92 36.62 3.21
N ARG A 220 17.67 36.16 3.09
CA ARG A 220 17.05 35.83 1.81
C ARG A 220 16.21 36.94 1.22
N LEU A 221 15.84 37.94 2.01
CA LEU A 221 15.02 39.04 1.52
C LEU A 221 15.81 39.89 0.52
N THR A 222 15.24 40.09 -0.67
CA THR A 222 15.77 41.07 -1.63
C THR A 222 15.27 42.47 -1.27
N THR A 223 15.90 43.51 -1.80
CA THR A 223 15.41 44.90 -1.64
C THR A 223 13.96 45.07 -2.10
N GLU A 224 13.55 44.34 -3.15
CA GLU A 224 12.17 44.33 -3.62
C GLU A 224 11.21 43.71 -2.59
N MET A 225 11.58 42.56 -2.02
CA MET A 225 10.80 41.90 -0.97
C MET A 225 10.68 42.78 0.28
N ILE A 226 11.75 43.48 0.66
CA ILE A 226 11.75 44.42 1.80
C ILE A 226 10.79 45.58 1.52
N ARG A 227 10.85 46.16 0.32
CA ARG A 227 9.94 47.25 -0.10
C ARG A 227 8.48 46.81 -0.06
N ASP A 228 8.20 45.56 -0.43
CA ASP A 228 6.85 44.99 -0.45
C ASP A 228 6.39 44.46 0.92
N GLY A 229 7.20 44.60 1.97
CA GLY A 229 6.83 44.19 3.33
C GLY A 229 6.76 42.68 3.53
N VAL A 230 7.52 41.91 2.75
CA VAL A 230 7.55 40.44 2.84
C VAL A 230 8.16 40.00 4.18
N LYS A 231 7.45 39.13 4.91
CA LYS A 231 7.98 38.53 6.14
C LYS A 231 9.17 37.62 5.80
N PRO A 232 10.21 37.54 6.65
CA PRO A 232 11.41 36.73 6.43
C PRO A 232 11.15 35.23 6.64
N THR A 233 10.12 34.64 6.03
CA THR A 233 9.87 33.19 6.05
C THR A 233 9.85 32.66 4.62
N ARG A 234 10.32 31.42 4.43
CA ARG A 234 10.41 30.78 3.09
C ARG A 234 9.07 30.78 2.39
N MET A 235 8.00 30.48 3.13
CA MET A 235 6.64 30.48 2.59
C MET A 235 6.14 31.88 2.22
N SER A 236 6.49 32.91 2.99
CA SER A 236 6.13 34.29 2.64
C SER A 236 6.85 34.74 1.37
N ILE A 237 8.12 34.38 1.22
CA ILE A 237 8.92 34.61 0.01
C ILE A 237 8.30 33.88 -1.18
N TRP A 238 7.89 32.62 -1.01
CA TRP A 238 7.23 31.83 -2.05
C TRP A 238 5.89 32.43 -2.48
N LYS A 239 5.03 32.81 -1.53
CA LYS A 239 3.73 33.45 -1.82
C LYS A 239 3.92 34.76 -2.58
N TRP A 240 4.87 35.60 -2.15
CA TRP A 240 5.23 36.84 -2.82
C TRP A 240 5.72 36.59 -4.26
N ALA A 241 6.63 35.64 -4.44
CA ALA A 241 7.17 35.31 -5.75
C ALA A 241 6.08 34.79 -6.71
N LYS A 242 5.17 33.94 -6.20
CA LYS A 242 4.00 33.47 -6.95
C LYS A 242 3.10 34.63 -7.36
N GLN A 243 2.81 35.57 -6.46
CA GLN A 243 2.00 36.76 -6.74
C GLN A 243 2.64 37.68 -7.79
N LYS A 244 3.97 37.80 -7.78
CA LYS A 244 4.75 38.60 -8.75
C LYS A 244 4.92 37.93 -10.11
N GLY A 245 4.51 36.66 -10.27
CA GLY A 245 4.68 35.89 -11.50
C GLY A 245 6.09 35.30 -11.67
N TYR A 246 6.89 35.25 -10.61
CA TYR A 246 8.19 34.58 -10.60
C TYR A 246 8.02 33.06 -10.49
N VAL A 247 7.44 32.46 -11.52
CA VAL A 247 7.10 31.03 -11.59
C VAL A 247 7.58 30.45 -12.92
N SER A 248 8.28 29.32 -12.87
CA SER A 248 8.75 28.56 -14.04
C SER A 248 8.12 27.16 -14.11
N SER A 249 7.27 26.79 -13.13
CA SER A 249 6.61 25.50 -13.13
C SER A 249 5.65 25.38 -14.31
N ALA A 250 5.91 24.42 -15.20
CA ALA A 250 4.94 24.05 -16.22
C ALA A 250 3.83 23.20 -15.57
N PRO A 251 2.54 23.45 -15.89
CA PRO A 251 1.48 22.54 -15.52
C PRO A 251 1.79 21.16 -16.12
N CYS A 252 1.80 20.13 -15.29
CA CYS A 252 1.85 18.76 -15.76
C CYS A 252 0.68 18.03 -15.11
N ASP A 253 -0.05 17.30 -15.95
CA ASP A 253 -1.24 16.60 -15.54
C ASP A 253 -0.91 15.50 -14.52
N TYR A 254 -1.75 15.37 -13.49
CA TYR A 254 -1.50 14.45 -12.38
C TYR A 254 -1.53 12.99 -12.85
N GLU A 255 -2.40 12.63 -13.79
CA GLU A 255 -2.45 11.29 -14.35
C GLU A 255 -1.16 10.97 -15.13
N HIS A 256 -0.69 11.95 -15.92
CA HIS A 256 0.60 11.84 -16.62
C HIS A 256 1.78 11.66 -15.65
N MET A 257 1.75 12.31 -14.49
CA MET A 257 2.76 12.09 -13.46
C MET A 257 2.69 10.68 -12.87
N ILE A 258 1.49 10.16 -12.57
CA ILE A 258 1.34 8.81 -12.03
C ILE A 258 1.94 7.79 -12.99
N VAL A 259 1.58 7.85 -14.28
CA VAL A 259 2.02 6.88 -15.29
C VAL A 259 3.54 6.89 -15.48
N ASN A 260 4.20 8.04 -15.31
CA ASN A 260 5.64 8.16 -15.51
C ASN A 260 6.47 7.97 -14.24
N LEU A 261 5.96 8.40 -13.07
CA LEU A 261 6.72 8.40 -11.82
C LEU A 261 6.41 7.19 -10.93
N CYS A 262 5.19 6.67 -10.91
CA CYS A 262 4.88 5.50 -10.09
C CYS A 262 5.55 4.23 -10.65
N PRO A 263 6.06 3.33 -9.80
CA PRO A 263 6.48 2.00 -10.23
C PRO A 263 5.30 1.19 -10.77
N GLN A 264 5.61 0.30 -11.72
CA GLN A 264 4.67 -0.70 -12.23
C GLN A 264 4.82 -1.98 -11.44
N VAL A 265 3.69 -2.64 -11.20
CA VAL A 265 3.62 -3.95 -10.54
C VAL A 265 2.57 -4.80 -11.24
N GLU A 266 2.81 -6.10 -11.28
CA GLU A 266 1.79 -7.04 -11.75
C GLU A 266 0.67 -7.19 -10.71
N ALA A 267 -0.55 -7.38 -11.18
CA ALA A 267 -1.69 -7.73 -10.35
C ALA A 267 -2.47 -8.89 -10.98
N VAL A 268 -3.08 -9.73 -10.15
CA VAL A 268 -3.92 -10.83 -10.57
C VAL A 268 -5.38 -10.48 -10.30
N VAL A 269 -6.20 -10.56 -11.33
CA VAL A 269 -7.65 -10.44 -11.23
C VAL A 269 -8.23 -11.80 -10.84
N LYS A 270 -8.95 -11.83 -9.73
CA LYS A 270 -9.71 -12.98 -9.23
C LYS A 270 -11.20 -12.64 -9.17
N PRO A 271 -12.10 -13.63 -9.00
CA PRO A 271 -13.55 -13.40 -8.92
C PRO A 271 -14.04 -12.40 -7.86
N ASN A 272 -13.20 -12.10 -6.86
CA ASN A 272 -13.55 -11.29 -5.71
C ASN A 272 -12.71 -10.01 -5.58
N GLY A 273 -11.82 -9.72 -6.53
CA GLY A 273 -10.97 -8.53 -6.48
C GLY A 273 -9.67 -8.67 -7.26
N ILE A 274 -8.89 -7.60 -7.22
CA ILE A 274 -7.59 -7.47 -7.88
C ILE A 274 -6.52 -7.48 -6.80
N PHE A 275 -5.47 -8.30 -6.96
CA PHE A 275 -4.45 -8.51 -5.93
C PHE A 275 -3.06 -8.26 -6.49
N LEU A 276 -2.24 -7.49 -5.78
CA LEU A 276 -0.86 -7.23 -6.22
C LEU A 276 0.01 -8.48 -6.14
N VAL A 277 0.93 -8.59 -7.06
CA VAL A 277 1.96 -9.63 -7.10
C VAL A 277 3.29 -8.98 -6.73
N HIS A 278 3.89 -9.44 -5.63
CA HIS A 278 5.24 -9.06 -5.27
C HIS A 278 6.22 -10.10 -5.82
N SER A 279 7.20 -9.63 -6.58
CA SER A 279 8.31 -10.44 -7.08
C SER A 279 9.59 -9.95 -6.41
N SER A 280 10.19 -10.79 -5.56
CA SER A 280 11.46 -10.45 -4.92
C SER A 280 12.62 -11.03 -5.73
N ALA A 281 13.47 -10.16 -6.26
CA ALA A 281 14.75 -10.57 -6.85
C ALA A 281 15.71 -11.11 -5.78
N GLU A 282 15.62 -10.61 -4.55
CA GLU A 282 16.48 -10.99 -3.41
C GLU A 282 16.15 -12.38 -2.87
N SER A 283 14.93 -12.89 -3.09
CA SER A 283 14.44 -14.17 -2.56
C SER A 283 14.46 -15.31 -3.58
N GLY A 284 15.26 -15.19 -4.65
CA GLY A 284 15.38 -16.24 -5.67
C GLY A 284 14.28 -16.26 -6.73
N GLY A 285 13.57 -15.12 -6.92
CA GLY A 285 12.65 -14.93 -8.04
C GLY A 285 11.24 -15.52 -7.85
N TYR A 286 10.84 -15.87 -6.63
CA TYR A 286 9.47 -16.30 -6.38
C TYR A 286 8.51 -15.10 -6.36
N SER A 287 7.37 -15.25 -7.03
CA SER A 287 6.28 -14.27 -7.05
C SER A 287 5.18 -14.67 -6.06
N ILE A 288 4.84 -13.77 -5.15
CA ILE A 288 3.79 -13.99 -4.14
C ILE A 288 2.62 -13.05 -4.42
N VAL A 289 1.40 -13.59 -4.44
CA VAL A 289 0.18 -12.78 -4.48
C VAL A 289 -0.11 -12.29 -3.07
N ILE A 290 -0.13 -10.98 -2.87
CA ILE A 290 -0.40 -10.37 -1.57
C ILE A 290 -1.91 -10.40 -1.33
N SER A 291 -2.36 -11.43 -0.62
CA SER A 291 -3.79 -11.71 -0.43
C SER A 291 -4.53 -10.63 0.36
N ARG A 292 -3.82 -9.87 1.21
CA ARG A 292 -4.41 -8.80 2.02
C ARG A 292 -4.68 -7.52 1.24
N LEU A 293 -4.03 -7.31 0.09
CA LEU A 293 -4.21 -6.12 -0.73
C LEU A 293 -5.21 -6.37 -1.85
N ARG A 294 -6.49 -6.32 -1.48
CA ARG A 294 -7.60 -6.47 -2.41
C ARG A 294 -8.07 -5.12 -2.93
N TYR A 295 -7.99 -4.92 -4.23
CA TYR A 295 -8.45 -3.71 -4.90
C TYR A 295 -9.71 -3.96 -5.72
N VAL A 296 -10.54 -2.93 -5.82
CA VAL A 296 -11.73 -2.88 -6.68
C VAL A 296 -11.83 -1.49 -7.30
N GLY A 297 -12.36 -1.39 -8.51
CA GLY A 297 -12.69 -0.10 -9.11
C GLY A 297 -13.71 -0.27 -10.23
N ALA A 298 -14.36 0.82 -10.63
CA ALA A 298 -15.46 0.80 -11.59
C ALA A 298 -15.07 0.18 -12.95
N ILE A 299 -13.79 0.29 -13.34
CA ILE A 299 -13.30 -0.32 -14.57
C ILE A 299 -13.42 -1.85 -14.57
N ALA A 300 -13.29 -2.49 -13.41
CA ALA A 300 -13.40 -3.94 -13.29
C ALA A 300 -14.82 -4.44 -13.57
N GLU A 301 -15.84 -3.65 -13.20
CA GLU A 301 -17.24 -3.96 -13.51
C GLU A 301 -17.53 -3.69 -15.00
N ARG A 302 -17.11 -2.53 -15.53
CA ARG A 302 -17.31 -2.16 -16.93
C ARG A 302 -16.70 -3.15 -17.92
N ARG A 303 -15.56 -3.73 -17.57
CA ARG A 303 -14.85 -4.72 -18.39
C ARG A 303 -15.20 -6.16 -17.99
N GLU A 304 -16.18 -6.37 -17.11
CA GLU A 304 -16.65 -7.69 -16.65
C GLU A 304 -15.51 -8.60 -16.14
N TRP A 305 -14.51 -8.00 -15.49
CA TRP A 305 -13.28 -8.68 -15.06
C TRP A 305 -13.57 -9.82 -14.09
N PHE A 306 -14.47 -9.61 -13.13
CA PHE A 306 -14.80 -10.61 -12.12
C PHE A 306 -15.59 -11.79 -12.70
N GLU A 307 -16.47 -11.53 -13.67
CA GLU A 307 -17.23 -12.58 -14.37
C GLU A 307 -16.33 -13.41 -15.28
N THR A 308 -15.48 -12.72 -16.06
CA THR A 308 -14.47 -13.35 -16.89
C THR A 308 -13.55 -14.24 -16.04
N SER A 309 -13.13 -13.74 -14.87
CA SER A 309 -12.31 -14.51 -13.95
C SER A 309 -13.00 -15.76 -13.39
N ARG A 310 -14.32 -15.71 -13.16
CA ARG A 310 -15.11 -16.90 -12.78
C ARG A 310 -15.24 -17.92 -13.91
N ARG A 311 -15.44 -17.47 -15.14
CA ARG A 311 -15.67 -18.34 -16.30
C ARG A 311 -14.40 -18.98 -16.83
N SER A 312 -13.33 -18.19 -16.93
CA SER A 312 -12.12 -18.53 -17.70
C SER A 312 -10.86 -18.63 -16.83
N GLY A 313 -10.98 -18.38 -15.52
CA GLY A 313 -9.86 -18.38 -14.58
C GLY A 313 -9.24 -17.00 -14.36
N SER A 314 -8.36 -16.90 -13.38
CA SER A 314 -7.66 -15.65 -13.06
C SER A 314 -6.67 -15.24 -14.14
N PHE A 315 -6.56 -13.94 -14.40
CA PHE A 315 -5.62 -13.37 -15.37
C PHE A 315 -4.81 -12.22 -14.76
N ARG A 316 -3.72 -11.83 -15.43
CA ARG A 316 -2.81 -10.78 -14.97
C ARG A 316 -3.06 -9.45 -15.68
N ILE A 317 -2.86 -8.37 -14.96
CA ILE A 317 -2.83 -6.98 -15.45
C ILE A 317 -1.60 -6.27 -14.87
N THR A 318 -1.18 -5.18 -15.50
CA THR A 318 -0.13 -4.30 -14.96
C THR A 318 -0.77 -3.05 -14.39
N VAL A 319 -0.41 -2.68 -13.17
CA VAL A 319 -0.91 -1.48 -12.49
C VAL A 319 0.26 -0.63 -12.01
N PHE A 320 0.03 0.67 -11.86
CA PHE A 320 0.91 1.60 -11.19
C PHE A 320 0.53 1.67 -9.72
N HIS A 321 1.51 1.78 -8.83
CA HIS A 321 1.24 1.86 -7.39
C HIS A 321 2.24 2.77 -6.68
N ASN A 322 1.87 3.24 -5.49
CA ASN A 322 2.82 3.82 -4.54
C ASN A 322 3.11 2.78 -3.45
N PRO A 323 4.33 2.20 -3.37
CA PRO A 323 4.66 1.17 -2.37
C PRO A 323 4.56 1.68 -0.92
N PHE A 324 4.50 3.00 -0.71
CA PHE A 324 4.36 3.61 0.61
C PHE A 324 2.93 4.02 0.94
N ASP A 325 2.02 4.08 -0.03
CA ASP A 325 0.60 4.38 0.17
C ASP A 325 -0.25 3.35 -0.57
N LEU A 326 -0.75 2.37 0.19
CA LEU A 326 -1.43 1.20 -0.35
C LEU A 326 -2.91 1.45 -0.66
N ARG A 327 -3.44 2.63 -0.34
CA ARG A 327 -4.89 2.92 -0.44
C ARG A 327 -5.42 2.87 -1.86
N LYS A 328 -4.58 3.17 -2.85
CA LYS A 328 -4.96 3.29 -4.26
C LYS A 328 -3.87 2.69 -5.15
N VAL A 329 -4.29 2.07 -6.23
CA VAL A 329 -3.45 1.73 -7.38
C VAL A 329 -4.13 2.19 -8.66
N TRP A 330 -3.39 2.31 -9.75
CA TRP A 330 -3.89 2.86 -10.99
C TRP A 330 -3.68 1.91 -12.17
N PHE A 331 -4.70 1.76 -12.99
CA PHE A 331 -4.68 0.95 -14.19
C PHE A 331 -4.90 1.85 -15.41
N VAL A 332 -4.08 1.69 -16.45
CA VAL A 332 -4.30 2.42 -17.72
C VAL A 332 -5.16 1.56 -18.62
N ASP A 333 -6.40 2.00 -18.82
CA ASP A 333 -7.34 1.39 -19.75
C ASP A 333 -7.20 2.03 -21.15
N THR A 334 -7.36 1.23 -22.21
CA THR A 334 -7.20 1.69 -23.59
C THR A 334 -8.27 2.66 -24.06
N GLU A 335 -9.45 2.66 -23.43
CA GLU A 335 -10.61 3.47 -23.80
C GLU A 335 -10.87 4.58 -22.78
N TYR A 336 -10.70 4.29 -21.49
CA TYR A 336 -11.04 5.21 -20.40
C TYR A 336 -9.84 5.90 -19.77
N GLY A 337 -8.62 5.66 -20.25
CA GLY A 337 -7.41 6.28 -19.70
C GLY A 337 -7.06 5.77 -18.30
N LEU A 338 -6.51 6.62 -17.44
CA LEU A 338 -6.09 6.22 -16.10
C LEU A 338 -7.31 5.98 -15.20
N GLN A 339 -7.42 4.77 -14.68
CA GLN A 339 -8.50 4.33 -13.80
C GLN A 339 -7.95 4.04 -12.40
N THR A 340 -8.65 4.52 -11.38
CA THR A 340 -8.27 4.28 -9.98
C THR A 340 -8.92 2.97 -9.49
N LEU A 341 -8.14 2.18 -8.76
CA LEU A 341 -8.58 0.99 -8.04
C LEU A 341 -8.31 1.22 -6.55
N ASP A 342 -9.36 1.21 -5.76
CA ASP A 342 -9.30 1.50 -4.33
C ASP A 342 -9.11 0.22 -3.51
N LEU A 343 -8.33 0.33 -2.44
CA LEU A 343 -8.11 -0.75 -1.49
C LEU A 343 -9.41 -1.02 -0.71
N VAL A 344 -9.87 -2.28 -0.75
CA VAL A 344 -11.02 -2.73 0.03
C VAL A 344 -10.52 -3.57 1.20
N THR A 345 -10.56 -2.98 2.39
CA THR A 345 -10.11 -3.61 3.63
C THR A 345 -10.97 -3.16 4.81
N ASP A 346 -11.23 -4.09 5.73
CA ASP A 346 -11.83 -3.80 7.04
C ASP A 346 -10.74 -3.52 8.10
N ASP A 347 -9.46 -3.64 7.72
CA ASP A 347 -8.29 -3.35 8.56
C ASP A 347 -7.87 -1.87 8.41
N PRO A 348 -8.15 -1.00 9.41
CA PRO A 348 -7.80 0.41 9.34
C PRO A 348 -6.29 0.67 9.42
N LEU A 349 -5.49 -0.27 9.93
CA LEU A 349 -4.04 -0.12 10.02
C LEU A 349 -3.37 -0.36 8.67
N LEU A 350 -3.91 -1.27 7.86
CA LEU A 350 -3.43 -1.55 6.51
C LEU A 350 -3.53 -0.32 5.60
N GLY A 351 -4.64 0.42 5.68
CA GLY A 351 -4.85 1.64 4.89
C GLY A 351 -4.08 2.87 5.39
N ARG A 352 -3.54 2.83 6.62
CA ARG A 352 -2.94 4.01 7.27
C ARG A 352 -1.45 3.87 7.54
N LEU A 353 -1.04 2.80 8.22
CA LEU A 353 0.31 2.61 8.73
C LEU A 353 1.21 1.81 7.78
N ALA A 354 0.64 0.81 7.12
CA ALA A 354 1.43 -0.16 6.35
C ALA A 354 2.04 0.44 5.07
N ASN A 355 3.24 -0.02 4.75
CA ASN A 355 3.81 0.05 3.40
C ASN A 355 3.93 -1.38 2.83
N LEU A 356 4.23 -1.47 1.53
CA LEU A 356 4.28 -2.76 0.83
C LEU A 356 5.35 -3.69 1.41
N ARG A 357 6.52 -3.14 1.77
CA ARG A 357 7.64 -3.91 2.33
C ARG A 357 7.26 -4.53 3.68
N ASP A 358 6.71 -3.72 4.59
CA ASP A 358 6.29 -4.18 5.91
C ASP A 358 5.28 -5.32 5.78
N LEU A 359 4.36 -5.21 4.82
CA LEU A 359 3.34 -6.21 4.58
C LEU A 359 3.91 -7.52 4.01
N VAL A 360 4.82 -7.43 3.05
CA VAL A 360 5.51 -8.61 2.49
C VAL A 360 6.30 -9.33 3.58
N VAL A 361 7.03 -8.60 4.42
CA VAL A 361 7.75 -9.18 5.57
C VAL A 361 6.76 -9.85 6.53
N ALA A 362 5.67 -9.18 6.89
CA ALA A 362 4.66 -9.76 7.78
C ALA A 362 4.00 -11.02 7.20
N GLU A 363 3.63 -11.03 5.92
CA GLU A 363 3.04 -12.21 5.27
C GLU A 363 4.03 -13.39 5.21
N THR A 364 5.31 -13.13 4.94
CA THR A 364 6.32 -14.20 4.94
C THR A 364 6.55 -14.79 6.33
N GLU A 365 6.61 -13.95 7.37
CA GLU A 365 6.73 -14.40 8.76
C GLU A 365 5.49 -15.19 9.20
N LEU A 366 4.27 -14.69 8.90
CA LEU A 366 3.03 -15.38 9.21
C LEU A 366 2.90 -16.73 8.50
N ALA A 367 3.32 -16.80 7.24
CA ALA A 367 3.32 -18.06 6.48
C ALA A 367 4.33 -19.08 7.05
N ALA A 368 5.43 -18.65 7.66
CA ALA A 368 6.33 -19.53 8.38
C ALA A 368 5.67 -20.07 9.66
N VAL A 369 5.07 -19.20 10.47
CA VAL A 369 4.37 -19.60 11.71
C VAL A 369 3.20 -20.52 11.43
N GLY A 370 2.39 -20.23 10.41
CA GLY A 370 1.26 -21.08 10.01
C GLY A 370 1.68 -22.49 9.62
N ARG A 371 2.80 -22.64 8.89
CA ARG A 371 3.37 -23.95 8.56
C ARG A 371 3.79 -24.73 9.79
N ASP A 372 4.38 -24.07 10.78
CA ASP A 372 4.81 -24.72 12.02
C ASP A 372 3.61 -25.21 12.85
N ILE A 373 2.54 -24.40 12.95
CA ILE A 373 1.29 -24.78 13.64
C ILE A 373 0.63 -25.97 12.93
N ASP A 374 0.51 -25.91 11.60
CA ASP A 374 -0.07 -27.00 10.81
C ASP A 374 0.72 -28.31 10.99
N GLN A 375 2.05 -28.24 11.03
CA GLN A 375 2.91 -29.41 11.23
C GLN A 375 2.80 -30.00 12.64
N ARG A 376 2.80 -29.16 13.69
CA ARG A 376 2.85 -29.64 15.07
C ARG A 376 1.47 -30.02 15.61
N GLU A 377 0.49 -29.15 15.44
CA GLU A 377 -0.82 -29.28 16.07
C GLU A 377 -1.87 -29.81 15.10
N GLY A 378 -1.86 -29.31 13.85
CA GLY A 378 -2.84 -29.67 12.84
C GLY A 378 -2.79 -31.14 12.43
N LEU A 379 -1.60 -31.72 12.26
CA LEU A 379 -1.43 -33.14 11.92
C LEU A 379 -1.89 -34.05 13.06
N GLN A 380 -1.56 -33.71 14.31
CA GLN A 380 -1.94 -34.52 15.47
C GLN A 380 -3.47 -34.51 15.66
N LEU A 381 -4.10 -33.34 15.65
CA LEU A 381 -5.56 -33.22 15.75
C LEU A 381 -6.30 -33.93 14.59
N ARG A 382 -5.77 -33.85 13.36
CA ARG A 382 -6.35 -34.57 12.21
C ARG A 382 -6.22 -36.09 12.38
N ALA A 383 -5.07 -36.58 12.85
CA ALA A 383 -4.85 -38.00 13.11
C ALA A 383 -5.76 -38.53 14.23
N ASP A 384 -5.89 -37.78 15.32
CA ASP A 384 -6.78 -38.12 16.45
C ASP A 384 -8.25 -38.11 16.01
N ALA A 385 -8.67 -37.10 15.24
CA ALA A 385 -10.01 -37.03 14.69
C ALA A 385 -10.30 -38.20 13.72
N GLU A 386 -9.32 -38.63 12.93
CA GLU A 386 -9.46 -39.80 12.05
C GLU A 386 -9.53 -41.10 12.85
N ALA A 387 -8.72 -41.26 13.88
CA ALA A 387 -8.76 -42.42 14.78
C ALA A 387 -10.12 -42.50 15.51
N TYR A 388 -10.60 -41.38 16.06
CA TYR A 388 -11.90 -41.29 16.70
C TYR A 388 -13.04 -41.59 15.72
N ARG A 389 -12.95 -41.06 14.48
CA ARG A 389 -13.90 -41.36 13.40
C ARG A 389 -13.91 -42.85 13.06
N LYS A 390 -12.75 -43.50 12.95
CA LYS A 390 -12.64 -44.94 12.69
C LYS A 390 -13.27 -45.77 13.81
N VAL A 391 -13.04 -45.41 15.08
CA VAL A 391 -13.67 -46.08 16.22
C VAL A 391 -15.20 -45.91 16.19
N THR A 392 -15.67 -44.67 15.97
CA THR A 392 -17.10 -44.36 15.90
C THR A 392 -17.78 -45.13 14.76
N VAL A 393 -17.17 -45.14 13.57
CA VAL A 393 -17.68 -45.87 12.40
C VAL A 393 -17.68 -47.38 12.64
N LYS A 394 -16.62 -47.96 13.22
CA LYS A 394 -16.57 -49.39 13.55
C LYS A 394 -17.66 -49.78 14.55
N LYS A 395 -17.86 -48.98 15.60
CA LYS A 395 -18.92 -49.20 16.59
C LYS A 395 -20.31 -49.14 15.93
N ALA A 396 -20.57 -48.10 15.15
CA ALA A 396 -21.83 -47.95 14.42
C ALA A 396 -22.07 -49.08 13.41
N GLN A 397 -21.02 -49.57 12.73
CA GLN A 397 -21.11 -50.73 11.83
C GLN A 397 -21.44 -52.03 12.59
N ALA A 398 -20.85 -52.24 13.76
CA ALA A 398 -21.13 -53.41 14.60
C ALA A 398 -22.58 -53.39 15.12
N GLU A 399 -23.04 -52.25 15.64
CA GLU A 399 -24.42 -52.06 16.09
C GLU A 399 -25.42 -52.26 14.94
N LYS A 400 -25.12 -51.69 13.75
CA LYS A 400 -25.92 -51.91 12.53
C LYS A 400 -25.97 -53.39 12.15
N LYS A 401 -24.85 -54.12 12.26
CA LYS A 401 -24.80 -55.56 11.95
C LYS A 401 -25.68 -56.36 12.90
N VAL A 402 -25.59 -56.12 14.21
CA VAL A 402 -26.42 -56.77 15.23
C VAL A 402 -27.91 -56.46 15.02
N ALA A 403 -28.26 -55.21 14.70
CA ALA A 403 -29.63 -54.82 14.39
C ALA A 403 -30.17 -55.54 13.14
N LEU A 404 -29.34 -55.72 12.11
CA LEU A 404 -29.69 -56.48 10.91
C LEU A 404 -29.81 -58.00 11.17
N GLU A 405 -28.98 -58.56 12.05
CA GLU A 405 -29.04 -59.98 12.44
C GLU A 405 -30.31 -60.30 13.25
N ARG A 406 -30.77 -59.37 14.10
CA ARG A 406 -32.04 -59.49 14.86
C ARG A 406 -33.29 -59.55 13.98
N LEU A 407 -33.22 -59.03 12.75
CA LEU A 407 -34.35 -59.02 11.81
C LEU A 407 -34.58 -60.38 11.11
N GLY A 408 -33.74 -61.40 11.36
CA GLY A 408 -33.98 -62.81 11.00
C GLY A 408 -33.95 -63.16 9.50
N LYS A 409 -34.11 -62.18 8.59
CA LYS A 409 -33.89 -62.32 7.14
C LYS A 409 -33.08 -61.12 6.62
N ALA A 410 -32.05 -61.39 5.82
CA ALA A 410 -31.28 -60.34 5.17
C ALA A 410 -32.15 -59.62 4.12
N ALA A 411 -32.79 -58.51 4.53
CA ALA A 411 -33.54 -57.64 3.61
C ALA A 411 -32.66 -57.25 2.41
N SER A 412 -33.21 -57.27 1.20
CA SER A 412 -32.52 -56.90 -0.04
C SER A 412 -32.05 -55.42 0.02
N LYS A 413 -31.06 -55.04 -0.80
CA LYS A 413 -30.55 -53.66 -0.84
C LYS A 413 -31.68 -52.64 -1.07
N SER A 414 -32.58 -52.93 -2.00
CA SER A 414 -33.76 -52.11 -2.31
C SER A 414 -34.74 -52.02 -1.13
N ALA A 415 -34.95 -53.13 -0.39
CA ALA A 415 -35.83 -53.12 0.79
C ALA A 415 -35.25 -52.32 1.98
N ARG A 416 -33.92 -52.12 2.04
CA ARG A 416 -33.26 -51.29 3.06
C ARG A 416 -33.24 -49.81 2.73
N LEU A 417 -33.35 -49.48 1.44
CA LEU A 417 -33.36 -48.10 0.96
C LEU A 417 -34.80 -47.55 0.93
N ARG A 418 -35.79 -48.41 0.67
CA ARG A 418 -37.22 -48.06 0.66
C ARG A 418 -37.68 -47.42 1.97
N GLY A 419 -38.39 -46.29 1.87
CA GLY A 419 -39.00 -45.63 3.03
C GLY A 419 -38.04 -44.73 3.82
N ARG A 420 -36.85 -44.41 3.27
CA ARG A 420 -35.90 -43.46 3.90
C ARG A 420 -36.52 -42.10 4.18
N ARG A 421 -37.40 -41.64 3.28
CA ARG A 421 -38.11 -40.37 3.42
C ARG A 421 -39.09 -40.39 4.60
N GLU A 422 -39.90 -41.44 4.72
CA GLU A 422 -40.85 -41.63 5.83
C GLU A 422 -40.13 -41.82 7.16
N ASN A 423 -39.07 -42.63 7.20
CA ASN A 423 -38.23 -42.82 8.39
C ASN A 423 -37.63 -41.49 8.87
N ARG A 424 -37.16 -40.64 7.95
CA ARG A 424 -36.64 -39.32 8.28
C ARG A 424 -37.72 -38.37 8.77
N VAL A 425 -38.90 -38.38 8.16
CA VAL A 425 -40.04 -37.57 8.62
C VAL A 425 -40.45 -38.01 10.03
N SER A 426 -40.46 -39.31 10.33
CA SER A 426 -40.73 -39.85 11.66
C SER A 426 -39.67 -39.43 12.70
N GLU A 427 -38.38 -39.44 12.35
CA GLU A 427 -37.29 -38.97 13.22
C GLU A 427 -37.32 -37.44 13.46
N LEU A 428 -37.76 -36.67 12.46
CA LEU A 428 -37.96 -35.22 12.61
C LEU A 428 -39.20 -34.91 13.46
N ALA A 429 -40.26 -35.70 13.33
CA ALA A 429 -41.46 -35.58 14.14
C ALA A 429 -41.22 -35.95 15.62
N SER A 430 -40.37 -36.95 15.90
CA SER A 430 -40.00 -37.35 17.28
C SER A 430 -39.09 -36.35 17.98
N THR A 431 -38.33 -35.54 17.23
CA THR A 431 -37.45 -34.48 17.75
C THR A 431 -38.15 -33.13 17.97
N GLY A 432 -39.48 -33.06 17.80
CA GLY A 432 -40.30 -31.87 18.07
C GLY A 432 -40.35 -30.83 16.95
N ASN A 433 -39.70 -31.10 15.81
CA ASN A 433 -39.76 -30.25 14.60
C ASN A 433 -40.47 -31.02 13.48
N ALA A 434 -41.79 -31.13 13.58
CA ALA A 434 -42.59 -31.75 12.52
C ALA A 434 -42.46 -30.95 11.20
N PRO A 435 -42.14 -31.59 10.08
CA PRO A 435 -42.31 -30.96 8.77
C PRO A 435 -43.80 -30.93 8.41
N MET A 436 -44.31 -29.76 8.02
CA MET A 436 -45.62 -29.64 7.38
C MET A 436 -45.58 -30.41 6.05
N LEU A 437 -46.33 -31.52 5.96
CA LEU A 437 -46.71 -32.13 4.69
C LEU A 437 -47.66 -31.16 3.98
N ASN A 438 -47.34 -30.78 2.74
CA ASN A 438 -48.25 -30.02 1.89
C ASN A 438 -49.23 -31.02 1.25
N PRO A 439 -50.52 -31.04 1.60
CA PRO A 439 -51.47 -31.99 1.03
C PRO A 439 -52.08 -31.36 -0.22
N ALA A 440 -51.47 -31.57 -1.39
CA ALA A 440 -52.09 -31.18 -2.65
C ALA A 440 -51.58 -32.02 -3.82
N SER A 441 -51.96 -33.30 -3.85
CA SER A 441 -52.10 -34.04 -5.11
C SER A 441 -53.11 -35.15 -4.91
N ASN A 442 -54.38 -34.77 -4.74
CA ASN A 442 -55.54 -35.58 -5.09
C ASN A 442 -56.78 -34.67 -5.11
N ASN A 443 -57.13 -34.18 -6.30
CA ASN A 443 -58.49 -34.35 -6.82
C ASN A 443 -58.59 -33.83 -8.26
N ILE A 444 -58.93 -34.77 -9.14
CA ILE A 444 -59.64 -34.54 -10.39
C ILE A 444 -61.06 -34.09 -10.03
N LEU A 445 -61.56 -33.00 -10.64
CA LEU A 445 -62.91 -32.86 -11.22
C LEU A 445 -63.11 -31.45 -11.81
N ALA A 446 -63.86 -31.41 -12.90
CA ALA A 446 -64.03 -30.31 -13.86
C ALA A 446 -64.94 -29.15 -13.37
N HIS A 447 -64.70 -27.94 -13.89
CA HIS A 447 -65.69 -27.16 -14.66
C HIS A 447 -65.08 -25.88 -15.26
N GLU A 448 -65.69 -25.47 -16.38
CA GLU A 448 -65.39 -24.39 -17.33
C GLU A 448 -65.55 -22.96 -16.75
N GLY A 449 -64.94 -21.97 -17.43
CA GLY A 449 -65.38 -20.56 -17.38
C GLY A 449 -64.28 -19.49 -17.35
N ASP A 450 -64.02 -18.92 -18.52
CA ASP A 450 -63.64 -17.54 -18.90
C ASP A 450 -62.72 -16.61 -18.06
N ASP A 451 -61.87 -15.95 -18.85
CA ASP A 451 -61.45 -14.53 -18.83
C ASP A 451 -60.46 -13.98 -17.79
N ALA A 452 -59.27 -13.72 -18.35
CA ALA A 452 -58.61 -12.41 -18.45
C ALA A 452 -58.14 -11.64 -17.20
N ALA A 453 -56.85 -11.30 -17.29
CA ALA A 453 -56.20 -10.03 -16.92
C ALA A 453 -55.52 -9.89 -15.55
N SER A 454 -54.19 -9.79 -15.68
CA SER A 454 -53.30 -8.78 -15.10
C SER A 454 -52.56 -9.08 -13.79
N THR A 455 -51.25 -9.32 -13.99
CA THR A 455 -50.12 -8.51 -13.48
C THR A 455 -50.03 -8.18 -12.00
N VAL A 456 -48.81 -8.45 -11.48
CA VAL A 456 -48.11 -7.88 -10.31
C VAL A 456 -47.87 -8.90 -9.20
N VAL A 457 -46.80 -9.70 -9.34
CA VAL A 457 -45.76 -9.93 -8.31
C VAL A 457 -44.52 -10.50 -9.02
N SER A 458 -43.54 -9.64 -9.34
CA SER A 458 -42.17 -10.07 -9.65
C SER A 458 -41.21 -9.10 -8.99
N LEU A 459 -40.93 -9.31 -7.70
CA LEU A 459 -39.89 -8.56 -6.99
C LEU A 459 -39.34 -9.27 -5.73
N MET A 460 -39.57 -10.58 -5.54
CA MET A 460 -38.95 -11.33 -4.44
C MET A 460 -38.49 -12.72 -4.87
N SER A 461 -37.52 -12.78 -5.78
CA SER A 461 -36.80 -14.04 -6.03
C SER A 461 -35.38 -13.77 -6.52
N ARG A 462 -34.46 -13.45 -5.60
CA ARG A 462 -33.02 -13.72 -5.77
C ARG A 462 -32.22 -13.53 -4.46
N GLN A 463 -32.75 -14.09 -3.38
CA GLN A 463 -31.96 -14.44 -2.18
C GLN A 463 -32.47 -15.76 -1.61
N LYS A 464 -32.33 -16.84 -2.40
CA LYS A 464 -32.55 -18.23 -1.97
C LYS A 464 -31.47 -19.09 -2.62
N SER A 465 -30.24 -19.03 -2.12
CA SER A 465 -29.20 -19.94 -2.59
C SER A 465 -28.28 -20.36 -1.44
N GLY A 466 -28.11 -21.67 -1.28
CA GLY A 466 -27.44 -22.33 -0.18
C GLY A 466 -28.35 -23.37 0.48
N ARG A 467 -29.31 -22.91 1.29
CA ARG A 467 -30.23 -23.80 2.04
C ARG A 467 -31.19 -24.59 1.15
N ASP A 468 -31.77 -23.95 0.14
CA ASP A 468 -32.73 -24.61 -0.76
C ASP A 468 -32.02 -25.58 -1.73
N GLN A 469 -30.80 -25.26 -2.17
CA GLN A 469 -29.98 -26.17 -2.98
C GLN A 469 -29.53 -27.40 -2.17
N CYS A 470 -29.14 -27.22 -0.90
CA CYS A 470 -28.88 -28.35 0.00
C CYS A 470 -30.14 -29.18 0.24
N ARG A 471 -31.30 -28.55 0.44
CA ARG A 471 -32.59 -29.28 0.58
C ARG A 471 -32.92 -30.08 -0.67
N GLN A 472 -32.79 -29.48 -1.85
CA GLN A 472 -33.10 -30.10 -3.12
C GLN A 472 -32.16 -31.28 -3.42
N ALA A 473 -30.85 -31.12 -3.22
CA ALA A 473 -29.88 -32.21 -3.37
C ALA A 473 -30.12 -33.38 -2.38
N ILE A 474 -30.62 -33.05 -1.18
CA ILE A 474 -30.97 -34.05 -0.18
C ILE A 474 -32.28 -34.78 -0.54
N GLU A 475 -33.26 -34.08 -1.10
CA GLU A 475 -34.50 -34.68 -1.61
C GLU A 475 -34.22 -35.59 -2.81
N GLU A 476 -33.39 -35.13 -3.75
CA GLU A 476 -32.92 -35.94 -4.88
C GLU A 476 -32.17 -37.21 -4.43
N TRP A 477 -31.36 -37.14 -3.37
CA TRP A 477 -30.66 -38.32 -2.81
C TRP A 477 -31.59 -39.30 -2.08
N LEU A 478 -32.67 -38.78 -1.47
CA LEU A 478 -33.70 -39.62 -0.88
C LEU A 478 -34.46 -40.38 -1.96
N ASP A 479 -34.81 -39.70 -3.05
CA ASP A 479 -35.57 -40.31 -4.15
C ASP A 479 -34.70 -41.30 -4.96
N SER A 480 -33.41 -41.01 -5.19
CA SER A 480 -32.51 -41.81 -6.06
C SER A 480 -32.17 -43.23 -5.58
N GLY A 481 -32.54 -43.62 -4.36
CA GLY A 481 -32.28 -44.97 -3.84
C GLY A 481 -33.55 -45.76 -3.52
N ASP A 482 -34.73 -45.15 -3.68
CA ASP A 482 -36.01 -45.86 -3.54
C ASP A 482 -36.42 -46.52 -4.87
N ASP A 483 -35.79 -46.12 -6.00
CA ASP A 483 -36.01 -46.61 -7.37
C ASP A 483 -35.04 -47.74 -7.84
N THR A 484 -34.15 -48.24 -6.98
CA THR A 484 -33.28 -49.41 -7.24
C THR A 484 -33.49 -50.51 -6.23
#